data_AF-A0A534N7C7-F1
#
_entry.id   AF-A0A534N7C7-F1
#
_cell.length_a   1.000
_cell.length_b   1.000
_cell.length_c   1.000
_cell.angle_alpha   90.00
_cell.angle_beta   90.00
_cell.angle_gamma   90.00
#
_symmetry.space_group_name_H-M   'P 1'
#
loop_
_entity.id
_entity.type
_entity.pdbx_description
1 polymer ?
#
loop_
_entity_poly.entity_id
_entity_poly.type
_entity_poly.pdbx_seq_one_letter_code
_entity_poly.pdbx_strand_id
1 'polypeptide(L)'
;MASWMPRIHLDGAPIEAQAEDTVAAALLRAGVTTFTRSIKYHRPRGPFCFAGSCGQCLMRIDGLPSLPACRVRVAEGMRCERQNGPLGVENDLFRAADFLFPDGLDHHHLMVRSRLLGRVALEIARRLAGLGELPEAAEPSGRGELRVIKLVIVGPVDTDAGRAELLLDAECVGLYANDTAIPGNALLAVRRRDRLLAIVAERVVIATGGVSQPVPFSGADRPGVYAARGLLTLGARVGRELALVGEGKEANRCAEALSRRGYEMAVIPGVPRRALGNPVKAVDTAGGKRIRCDAVAIAQPPAPLHELATSAGAQAHFDGAGFPVQTDAEGRTSVSWLFAAGTVAGKPPLASGESTGSAACR
;
A
#
# COMPACT_ATOMS: atom_id res chain seq x y z
N MET A 1 -24.12 22.76 -7.17
CA MET A 1 -23.48 22.73 -5.83
C MET A 1 -22.01 23.04 -6.04
N ALA A 2 -21.47 24.09 -5.42
CA ALA A 2 -20.04 24.42 -5.58
C ALA A 2 -19.21 23.27 -5.00
N SER A 3 -18.34 22.66 -5.81
CA SER A 3 -17.43 21.62 -5.35
C SER A 3 -16.49 22.21 -4.32
N TRP A 4 -16.55 21.74 -3.08
CA TRP A 4 -15.57 22.08 -2.07
C TRP A 4 -14.18 21.64 -2.55
N MET A 5 -13.23 22.58 -2.60
CA MET A 5 -11.86 22.37 -3.03
C MET A 5 -10.93 22.71 -1.87
N PRO A 6 -10.57 21.72 -1.02
CA PRO A 6 -9.68 21.97 0.09
C PRO A 6 -8.29 22.38 -0.38
N ARG A 7 -7.65 23.31 0.34
CA ARG A 7 -6.26 23.70 0.15
C ARG A 7 -5.36 23.01 1.16
N ILE A 8 -4.36 22.27 0.68
CA ILE A 8 -3.30 21.67 1.50
C ILE A 8 -1.97 22.39 1.23
N HIS A 9 -0.96 22.17 2.07
CA HIS A 9 0.37 22.77 1.91
C HIS A 9 1.42 21.67 1.77
N LEU A 10 2.16 21.63 0.66
CA LEU A 10 3.32 20.75 0.46
C LEU A 10 4.61 21.53 0.71
N ASP A 11 5.36 21.19 1.76
CA ASP A 11 6.58 21.90 2.17
C ASP A 11 6.37 23.43 2.23
N GLY A 12 5.20 23.86 2.72
CA GLY A 12 4.80 25.27 2.80
C GLY A 12 4.16 25.86 1.53
N ALA A 13 4.25 25.19 0.38
CA ALA A 13 3.61 25.65 -0.87
C ALA A 13 2.15 25.17 -0.98
N PRO A 14 1.18 26.03 -1.34
CA PRO A 14 -0.22 25.63 -1.42
C PRO A 14 -0.49 24.72 -2.62
N ILE A 15 -1.35 23.71 -2.43
CA ILE A 15 -1.87 22.81 -3.45
C ILE A 15 -3.39 22.73 -3.30
N GLU A 16 -4.10 22.91 -4.42
CA GLU A 16 -5.55 22.68 -4.48
C GLU A 16 -5.85 21.20 -4.65
N ALA A 17 -6.76 20.69 -3.84
CA ALA A 17 -7.21 19.30 -3.88
C ALA A 17 -8.71 19.21 -4.14
N GLN A 18 -9.16 18.03 -4.56
CA GLN A 18 -10.59 17.70 -4.62
C GLN A 18 -11.05 17.11 -3.28
N ALA A 19 -12.30 17.34 -2.89
CA ALA A 19 -12.85 16.85 -1.62
C ALA A 19 -12.63 15.34 -1.37
N GLU A 20 -12.69 14.53 -2.42
CA GLU A 20 -12.53 13.07 -2.34
C GLU A 20 -11.08 12.60 -2.50
N ASP A 21 -10.12 13.51 -2.74
CA ASP A 21 -8.74 13.12 -2.94
C ASP A 21 -8.12 12.55 -1.65
N THR A 22 -7.22 11.58 -1.83
CA THR A 22 -6.17 11.34 -0.85
C THR A 22 -5.03 12.33 -1.07
N VAL A 23 -4.15 12.52 -0.09
CA VAL A 23 -2.95 13.36 -0.26
C VAL A 23 -2.19 12.91 -1.51
N ALA A 24 -2.03 11.61 -1.74
CA ALA A 24 -1.38 11.13 -2.95
C ALA A 24 -2.11 11.50 -4.25
N ALA A 25 -3.45 11.44 -4.27
CA ALA A 25 -4.23 11.84 -5.45
C ALA A 25 -4.07 13.34 -5.74
N ALA A 26 -4.16 14.19 -4.70
CA ALA A 26 -3.97 15.64 -4.82
C ALA A 26 -2.57 16.00 -5.34
N LEU A 27 -1.52 15.39 -4.79
CA LEU A 27 -0.14 15.63 -5.22
C LEU A 27 0.10 15.20 -6.67
N LEU A 28 -0.36 14.00 -7.06
CA LEU A 28 -0.22 13.52 -8.43
C LEU A 28 -0.99 14.41 -9.43
N ARG A 29 -2.18 14.89 -9.04
CA ARG A 29 -2.98 15.83 -9.83
C ARG A 29 -2.26 17.17 -10.04
N ALA A 30 -1.52 17.63 -9.03
CA ALA A 30 -0.67 18.81 -9.11
C ALA A 30 0.67 18.56 -9.85
N GLY A 31 0.89 17.36 -10.38
CA GLY A 31 2.12 17.00 -11.10
C GLY A 31 3.31 16.64 -10.20
N VAL A 32 3.11 16.56 -8.88
CA VAL A 32 4.13 16.14 -7.92
C VAL A 32 4.21 14.61 -7.93
N THR A 33 5.37 14.07 -8.30
CA THR A 33 5.59 12.61 -8.41
C THR A 33 6.59 12.08 -7.39
N THR A 34 7.46 12.93 -6.85
CA THR A 34 8.42 12.57 -5.81
C THR A 34 7.92 13.03 -4.44
N PHE A 35 7.53 12.07 -3.61
CA PHE A 35 6.94 12.28 -2.29
C PHE A 35 7.98 12.16 -1.17
N THR A 36 9.00 11.34 -1.41
CA THR A 36 10.07 11.08 -0.44
C THR A 36 11.30 10.55 -1.18
N ARG A 37 12.36 10.27 -0.43
CA ARG A 37 13.62 9.67 -0.91
C ARG A 37 13.83 8.33 -0.22
N SER A 38 14.48 7.38 -0.89
CA SER A 38 14.80 6.09 -0.27
C SER A 38 15.86 6.25 0.82
N ILE A 39 15.72 5.53 1.94
CA ILE A 39 16.53 5.68 3.16
C ILE A 39 18.03 5.68 2.85
N LYS A 40 18.49 4.70 2.09
CA LYS A 40 19.92 4.43 1.88
C LYS A 40 20.50 5.07 0.63
N TYR A 41 19.75 5.01 -0.46
CA TYR A 41 20.24 5.40 -1.79
C TYR A 41 19.69 6.75 -2.25
N HIS A 42 18.82 7.38 -1.45
CA HIS A 42 18.23 8.68 -1.75
C HIS A 42 17.59 8.74 -3.16
N ARG A 43 17.08 7.60 -3.62
CA ARG A 43 16.35 7.50 -4.87
C ARG A 43 15.00 8.18 -4.69
N PRO A 44 14.53 8.96 -5.66
CA PRO A 44 13.20 9.58 -5.58
C PRO A 44 12.15 8.48 -5.50
N ARG A 45 11.17 8.61 -4.60
CA ARG A 45 10.08 7.65 -4.40
C ARG A 45 8.73 8.36 -4.46
N GLY A 46 7.74 7.64 -4.98
CA GLY A 46 6.34 8.05 -5.07
C GLY A 46 5.43 6.86 -4.79
N PRO A 47 4.09 7.03 -4.80
CA PRO A 47 3.17 5.93 -4.56
C PRO A 47 3.32 4.82 -5.61
N PHE A 48 3.16 3.57 -5.18
CA PHE A 48 3.12 2.39 -6.05
C PHE A 48 1.77 1.67 -5.98
N CYS A 49 1.40 1.16 -4.79
CA CYS A 49 0.25 0.26 -4.64
C CYS A 49 -1.10 0.96 -4.45
N PHE A 50 -1.11 2.22 -3.97
CA PHE A 50 -2.30 2.95 -3.52
C PHE A 50 -3.14 2.24 -2.43
N ALA A 51 -2.55 1.26 -1.75
CA ALA A 51 -3.20 0.46 -0.70
C ALA A 51 -2.54 0.62 0.68
N GLY A 52 -1.48 1.43 0.79
CA GLY A 52 -0.69 1.58 2.03
C GLY A 52 0.31 0.46 2.30
N SER A 53 0.37 -0.59 1.48
CA SER A 53 1.21 -1.78 1.73
C SER A 53 2.68 -1.66 1.27
N CYS A 54 2.99 -0.78 0.31
CA CYS A 54 4.32 -0.75 -0.32
C CYS A 54 5.39 0.10 0.39
N GLY A 55 4.99 0.95 1.35
CA GLY A 55 5.92 1.85 2.06
C GLY A 55 6.63 2.91 1.21
N GLN A 56 6.18 3.20 -0.01
CA GLN A 56 6.89 4.10 -0.96
C GLN A 56 6.49 5.58 -0.86
N CYS A 57 5.27 5.87 -0.40
CA CYS A 57 4.71 7.23 -0.35
C CYS A 57 4.55 7.74 1.08
N LEU A 58 5.56 7.46 1.92
CA LEU A 58 5.56 7.89 3.32
C LEU A 58 5.87 9.38 3.40
N MET A 59 4.99 10.14 4.07
CA MET A 59 5.09 11.58 4.25
C MET A 59 4.76 11.96 5.69
N ARG A 60 5.28 13.11 6.12
CA ARG A 60 4.91 13.70 7.41
C ARG A 60 3.68 14.56 7.17
N ILE A 61 2.56 14.22 7.81
CA ILE A 61 1.28 14.89 7.57
C ILE A 61 0.74 15.36 8.92
N ASP A 62 0.49 16.66 9.04
CA ASP A 62 0.04 17.34 10.26
C ASP A 62 0.89 16.99 11.50
N GLY A 63 2.20 16.82 11.30
CA GLY A 63 3.15 16.50 12.36
C GLY A 63 3.41 15.01 12.59
N LEU A 64 2.58 14.13 12.00
CA LEU A 64 2.72 12.67 12.13
C LEU A 64 3.66 12.13 11.06
N PRO A 65 4.79 11.49 11.42
CA PRO A 65 5.77 11.02 10.46
C PRO A 65 5.29 9.76 9.75
N SER A 66 5.80 9.56 8.53
CA SER A 66 5.73 8.30 7.80
C SER A 66 4.32 7.76 7.61
N LEU A 67 3.34 8.66 7.41
CA LEU A 67 2.00 8.28 7.03
C LEU A 67 1.95 7.94 5.54
N PRO A 68 1.31 6.84 5.13
CA PRO A 68 1.12 6.52 3.72
C PRO A 68 0.17 7.52 3.08
N ALA A 69 0.71 8.47 2.31
CA ALA A 69 -0.06 9.56 1.68
C ALA A 69 -1.23 9.07 0.80
N CYS A 70 -1.16 7.84 0.29
CA CYS A 70 -2.25 7.22 -0.48
C CYS A 70 -3.45 6.76 0.36
N ARG A 71 -3.36 6.78 1.69
CA ARG A 71 -4.42 6.40 2.64
C ARG A 71 -5.00 7.59 3.40
N VAL A 72 -4.31 8.73 3.40
CA VAL A 72 -4.74 9.94 4.11
C VAL A 72 -5.63 10.77 3.20
N ARG A 73 -6.87 11.03 3.63
CA ARG A 73 -7.80 11.94 2.94
C ARG A 73 -7.35 13.39 3.13
N VAL A 74 -7.54 14.23 2.13
CA VAL A 74 -7.23 15.67 2.25
C VAL A 74 -8.21 16.35 3.21
N ALA A 75 -7.73 17.36 3.93
CA ALA A 75 -8.54 18.27 4.72
C ALA A 75 -8.03 19.70 4.52
N GLU A 76 -8.91 20.69 4.69
CA GLU A 76 -8.54 22.10 4.57
C GLU A 76 -7.39 22.47 5.52
N GLY A 77 -6.38 23.16 5.01
CA GLY A 77 -5.23 23.63 5.78
C GLY A 77 -4.19 22.57 6.14
N MET A 78 -4.38 21.30 5.75
CA MET A 78 -3.46 20.19 6.04
C MET A 78 -2.03 20.51 5.60
N ARG A 79 -1.05 20.17 6.44
CA ARG A 79 0.39 20.33 6.17
C ARG A 79 1.00 18.98 5.80
N CYS A 80 1.54 18.89 4.60
CA CYS A 80 2.19 17.71 4.05
C CYS A 80 3.68 18.03 3.81
N GLU A 81 4.56 17.24 4.39
CA GLU A 81 6.01 17.45 4.33
C GLU A 81 6.68 16.22 3.73
N ARG A 82 7.54 16.44 2.76
CA ARG A 82 8.35 15.38 2.15
C ARG A 82 9.51 15.02 3.08
N GLN A 83 9.83 13.74 3.14
CA GLN A 83 10.80 13.20 4.10
C GLN A 83 12.10 12.74 3.42
N ASN A 84 13.14 12.55 4.25
CA ASN A 84 14.41 11.94 3.88
C ASN A 84 15.21 12.70 2.78
N GLY A 85 15.03 14.02 2.71
CA GLY A 85 15.82 14.91 1.85
C GLY A 85 16.45 16.03 2.70
N PRO A 86 17.68 15.86 3.23
CA PRO A 86 18.26 16.77 4.22
C PRO A 86 18.52 18.20 3.73
N LEU A 87 18.50 18.43 2.41
CA LEU A 87 18.57 19.75 1.76
C LEU A 87 17.38 20.01 0.85
N GLY A 88 16.26 19.34 1.13
CA GLY A 88 15.08 19.28 0.28
C GLY A 88 15.10 18.10 -0.68
N VAL A 89 13.92 17.55 -0.96
CA VAL A 89 13.77 16.34 -1.79
C VAL A 89 14.19 16.57 -3.24
N GLU A 90 14.08 17.78 -3.79
CA GLU A 90 14.54 18.05 -5.17
C GLU A 90 16.06 18.23 -5.27
N ASN A 91 16.68 18.83 -4.26
CA ASN A 91 18.10 19.21 -4.24
C ASN A 91 18.96 18.26 -3.38
N ASP A 92 18.57 16.99 -3.31
CA ASP A 92 19.25 16.00 -2.46
C ASP A 92 20.65 15.65 -2.98
N LEU A 93 21.69 16.10 -2.27
CA LEU A 93 23.11 15.80 -2.58
C LEU A 93 23.42 14.30 -2.54
N PHE A 94 22.67 13.52 -1.75
CA PHE A 94 22.87 12.08 -1.63
C PHE A 94 22.34 11.28 -2.83
N ARG A 95 21.72 11.95 -3.83
CA ARG A 95 21.33 11.32 -5.10
C ARG A 95 22.50 10.66 -5.85
N ALA A 96 23.74 11.05 -5.54
CA ALA A 96 24.95 10.46 -6.11
C ALA A 96 25.31 9.08 -5.52
N ALA A 97 24.57 8.58 -4.52
CA ALA A 97 24.86 7.30 -3.88
C ALA A 97 24.94 6.14 -4.88
N ASP A 98 24.01 6.05 -5.83
CA ASP A 98 24.05 5.00 -6.85
C ASP A 98 25.27 5.08 -7.77
N PHE A 99 25.79 6.29 -8.02
CA PHE A 99 27.00 6.49 -8.83
C PHE A 99 28.27 6.11 -8.06
N LEU A 100 28.33 6.48 -6.78
CA LEU A 100 29.48 6.19 -5.92
C LEU A 100 29.54 4.72 -5.48
N PHE A 101 28.37 4.08 -5.39
CA PHE A 101 28.23 2.71 -4.89
C PHE A 101 27.43 1.84 -5.89
N PRO A 102 27.94 1.64 -7.12
CA PRO A 102 27.23 0.93 -8.18
C PRO A 102 26.94 -0.54 -7.82
N ASP A 103 27.83 -1.16 -7.04
CA ASP A 103 27.69 -2.54 -6.55
C ASP A 103 26.96 -2.62 -5.18
N GLY A 104 26.36 -1.51 -4.75
CA GLY A 104 25.70 -1.37 -3.46
C GLY A 104 26.62 -0.79 -2.38
N LEU A 105 26.00 -0.19 -1.37
CA LEU A 105 26.71 0.44 -0.25
C LEU A 105 26.81 -0.56 0.92
N ASP A 106 28.00 -1.13 1.15
CA ASP A 106 28.26 -1.95 2.33
C ASP A 106 28.65 -1.07 3.53
N HIS A 107 27.64 -0.66 4.30
CA HIS A 107 27.79 0.16 5.50
C HIS A 107 28.33 -0.62 6.72
N HIS A 108 28.41 -1.96 6.67
CA HIS A 108 28.93 -2.75 7.79
C HIS A 108 30.47 -2.76 7.82
N HIS A 109 31.12 -2.52 6.67
CA HIS A 109 32.57 -2.46 6.57
C HIS A 109 33.10 -1.08 6.14
N LEU A 110 32.23 -0.11 5.86
CA LEU A 110 32.63 1.25 5.56
C LEU A 110 33.24 1.93 6.80
N MET A 111 34.47 2.42 6.68
CA MET A 111 35.16 3.24 7.70
C MET A 111 35.38 2.59 9.08
N VAL A 112 35.13 1.27 9.23
CA VAL A 112 35.31 0.54 10.50
C VAL A 112 36.79 0.36 10.92
N ARG A 113 37.75 0.58 10.02
CA ARG A 113 39.19 0.47 10.29
C ARG A 113 39.77 1.64 11.08
N SER A 114 39.05 2.77 11.17
CA SER A 114 39.46 3.95 11.94
C SER A 114 38.43 4.30 12.99
N ARG A 115 38.85 4.40 14.25
CA ARG A 115 37.97 4.78 15.37
C ARG A 115 37.39 6.19 15.25
N LEU A 116 38.12 7.10 14.59
CA LEU A 116 37.68 8.48 14.36
C LEU A 116 36.67 8.53 13.22
N LEU A 117 37.03 7.98 12.05
CA LEU A 117 36.16 7.96 10.88
C LEU A 117 34.90 7.14 11.13
N GLY A 118 34.99 6.02 11.84
CA GLY A 118 33.83 5.22 12.22
C GLY A 118 32.86 5.96 13.13
N ARG A 119 33.35 6.79 14.07
CA ARG A 119 32.48 7.63 14.91
C ARG A 119 31.75 8.70 14.10
N VAL A 120 32.46 9.39 13.21
CA VAL A 120 31.88 10.41 12.33
C VAL A 120 30.86 9.78 11.38
N ALA A 121 31.21 8.66 10.74
CA ALA A 121 30.33 7.93 9.83
C ALA A 121 29.05 7.46 10.54
N LEU A 122 29.15 6.96 11.78
CA LEU A 122 27.99 6.54 12.56
C LEU A 122 27.06 7.70 12.90
N GLU A 123 27.61 8.86 13.26
CA GLU A 123 26.82 10.06 13.55
C GLU A 123 26.06 10.55 12.30
N ILE A 124 26.73 10.55 11.14
CA ILE A 124 26.09 10.87 9.85
C ILE A 124 25.00 9.83 9.53
N ALA A 125 25.32 8.54 9.67
CA ALA A 125 24.38 7.46 9.39
C ALA A 125 23.12 7.55 10.27
N ARG A 126 23.25 7.90 11.55
CA ARG A 126 22.09 8.10 12.45
C ARG A 126 21.16 9.21 11.99
N ARG A 127 21.72 10.31 11.47
CA ARG A 127 20.94 11.44 10.95
C ARG A 127 20.26 11.13 9.62
N LEU A 128 20.83 10.22 8.82
CA LEU A 128 20.29 9.81 7.51
C LEU A 128 19.39 8.58 7.57
N ALA A 129 19.51 7.75 8.60
CA ALA A 129 18.74 6.49 8.71
C ALA A 129 17.28 6.70 9.17
N GLY A 130 16.93 7.90 9.64
CA GLY A 130 15.58 8.21 10.13
C GLY A 130 14.58 8.49 9.01
N LEU A 131 13.38 7.92 9.12
CA LEU A 131 12.22 8.28 8.28
C LEU A 131 11.41 9.40 8.94
N GLY A 132 12.00 10.60 8.98
CA GLY A 132 11.40 11.83 9.52
C GLY A 132 11.48 12.01 11.02
N GLU A 133 10.79 13.04 11.48
CA GLU A 133 10.82 13.53 12.87
C GLU A 133 9.60 13.03 13.65
N LEU A 134 9.81 12.66 14.90
CA LEU A 134 8.72 12.25 15.79
C LEU A 134 7.75 13.42 16.03
N PRO A 135 6.47 13.13 16.36
CA PRO A 135 5.53 14.16 16.77
C PRO A 135 6.02 14.93 18.00
N GLU A 136 5.78 16.23 18.06
CA GLU A 136 6.14 17.08 19.20
C GLU A 136 5.29 16.77 20.45
N ALA A 137 4.06 16.30 20.24
CA ALA A 137 3.15 15.88 21.29
C ALA A 137 2.76 14.42 21.09
N ALA A 138 2.62 13.69 22.19
CA ALA A 138 2.04 12.36 22.16
C ALA A 138 0.57 12.46 21.69
N GLU A 139 0.16 11.58 20.78
CA GLU A 139 -1.26 11.44 20.49
C GLU A 139 -1.97 10.87 21.73
N PRO A 140 -3.10 11.45 22.16
CA PRO A 140 -3.87 10.90 23.25
C PRO A 140 -4.34 9.49 22.89
N SER A 141 -4.13 8.53 23.79
CA SER A 141 -4.65 7.18 23.58
C SER A 141 -6.19 7.20 23.65
N GLY A 142 -6.84 6.77 22.57
CA GLY A 142 -8.28 6.60 22.56
C GLY A 142 -8.73 5.60 23.64
N ARG A 143 -9.93 5.79 24.19
CA ARG A 143 -10.55 4.80 25.07
C ARG A 143 -10.90 3.55 24.26
N GLY A 144 -10.54 2.38 24.79
CA GLY A 144 -10.93 1.10 24.22
C GLY A 144 -12.45 0.88 24.35
N GLU A 145 -13.09 0.42 23.28
CA GLU A 145 -14.49 -0.02 23.29
C GLU A 145 -14.53 -1.52 23.03
N LEU A 146 -15.28 -2.26 23.86
CA LEU A 146 -15.49 -3.70 23.69
C LEU A 146 -16.85 -3.96 23.05
N ARG A 147 -16.87 -4.82 22.03
CA ARG A 147 -18.10 -5.32 21.40
C ARG A 147 -18.12 -6.84 21.37
N VAL A 148 -19.31 -7.42 21.50
CA VAL A 148 -19.54 -8.87 21.34
C VAL A 148 -20.46 -9.06 20.13
N ILE A 149 -19.97 -9.76 19.10
CA ILE A 149 -20.62 -9.88 17.79
C ILE A 149 -20.68 -11.35 17.39
N LYS A 150 -21.73 -11.81 16.72
CA LYS A 150 -21.80 -13.21 16.29
C LYS A 150 -20.85 -13.51 15.13
N LEU A 151 -20.88 -12.67 14.10
CA LEU A 151 -20.11 -12.85 12.87
C LEU A 151 -19.46 -11.53 12.47
N VAL A 152 -18.15 -11.56 12.25
CA VAL A 152 -17.40 -10.43 11.70
C VAL A 152 -16.84 -10.81 10.32
N ILE A 153 -17.00 -9.91 9.35
CA ILE A 153 -16.37 -10.04 8.03
C ILE A 153 -15.30 -8.96 7.92
N VAL A 154 -14.06 -9.36 7.68
CA VAL A 154 -12.92 -8.45 7.50
C VAL A 154 -12.55 -8.39 6.02
N GLY A 155 -12.86 -7.29 5.36
CA GLY A 155 -12.57 -7.12 3.94
C GLY A 155 -13.09 -5.79 3.39
N PRO A 156 -12.81 -5.49 2.11
CA PRO A 156 -13.41 -4.35 1.43
C PRO A 156 -14.92 -4.59 1.25
N VAL A 157 -15.69 -3.50 1.24
CA VAL A 157 -17.14 -3.50 1.05
C VAL A 157 -17.47 -2.63 -0.16
N ASP A 158 -18.22 -3.18 -1.12
CA ASP A 158 -18.56 -2.53 -2.41
C ASP A 158 -20.09 -2.42 -2.63
N THR A 159 -20.91 -2.75 -1.63
CA THR A 159 -22.38 -2.81 -1.77
C THR A 159 -23.13 -2.47 -0.48
N ASP A 160 -24.46 -2.42 -0.58
CA ASP A 160 -25.38 -2.34 0.55
C ASP A 160 -25.14 -3.49 1.54
N ALA A 161 -24.92 -3.12 2.80
CA ALA A 161 -24.69 -4.05 3.91
C ALA A 161 -25.94 -4.86 4.29
N GLY A 162 -27.10 -4.51 3.74
CA GLY A 162 -28.38 -5.07 4.13
C GLY A 162 -28.62 -4.85 5.62
N ARG A 163 -28.52 -5.94 6.41
CA ARG A 163 -28.71 -5.90 7.88
C ARG A 163 -27.39 -5.80 8.67
N ALA A 164 -26.24 -5.81 8.01
CA ALA A 164 -24.95 -5.75 8.69
C ALA A 164 -24.57 -4.30 9.06
N GLU A 165 -23.90 -4.13 10.19
CA GLU A 165 -23.26 -2.86 10.54
C GLU A 165 -21.96 -2.71 9.73
N LEU A 166 -21.81 -1.59 9.01
CA LEU A 166 -20.55 -1.27 8.32
C LEU A 166 -19.65 -0.41 9.19
N LEU A 167 -18.46 -0.94 9.45
CA LEU A 167 -17.41 -0.20 10.11
C LEU A 167 -16.35 0.25 9.08
N LEU A 168 -16.58 1.42 8.48
CA LEU A 168 -15.62 2.06 7.57
C LEU A 168 -14.51 2.77 8.34
N ASP A 169 -13.41 3.09 7.63
CA ASP A 169 -12.17 3.65 8.19
C ASP A 169 -11.59 2.80 9.34
N ALA A 170 -11.83 1.50 9.27
CA ALA A 170 -11.42 0.53 10.28
C ALA A 170 -10.44 -0.49 9.70
N GLU A 171 -9.45 -0.84 10.51
CA GLU A 171 -8.39 -1.78 10.18
C GLU A 171 -8.28 -2.81 11.30
N CYS A 172 -8.49 -4.09 10.95
CA CYS A 172 -8.20 -5.18 11.86
C CYS A 172 -6.67 -5.35 11.94
N VAL A 173 -6.08 -4.88 13.04
CA VAL A 173 -4.63 -4.89 13.27
C VAL A 173 -4.17 -6.15 14.02
N GLY A 174 -5.11 -6.93 14.55
CA GLY A 174 -4.82 -8.21 15.19
C GLY A 174 -6.05 -9.11 15.26
N LEU A 175 -5.82 -10.42 15.07
CA LEU A 175 -6.81 -11.47 15.22
C LEU A 175 -6.22 -12.58 16.09
N TYR A 176 -6.93 -12.91 17.17
CA TYR A 176 -6.47 -13.88 18.16
C TYR A 176 -7.59 -14.88 18.45
N ALA A 177 -7.22 -16.08 18.91
CA ALA A 177 -8.17 -16.91 19.63
C ALA A 177 -8.61 -16.16 20.89
N ASN A 178 -9.90 -16.19 21.20
CA ASN A 178 -10.41 -15.55 22.41
C ASN A 178 -10.03 -16.38 23.64
N ASP A 179 -9.08 -15.88 24.42
CA ASP A 179 -8.63 -16.44 25.69
C ASP A 179 -9.21 -15.69 26.91
N THR A 180 -10.22 -14.84 26.68
CA THR A 180 -10.88 -14.05 27.73
C THR A 180 -12.09 -14.78 28.33
N ALA A 181 -12.63 -14.24 29.43
CA ALA A 181 -13.87 -14.73 30.03
C ALA A 181 -15.15 -14.36 29.26
N ILE A 182 -15.05 -13.56 28.18
CA ILE A 182 -16.20 -13.09 27.41
C ILE A 182 -16.62 -14.18 26.42
N PRO A 183 -17.92 -14.52 26.31
CA PRO A 183 -18.39 -15.52 25.35
C PRO A 183 -18.04 -15.16 23.89
N GLY A 184 -17.40 -16.10 23.20
CA GLY A 184 -16.98 -15.98 21.79
C GLY A 184 -15.70 -16.77 21.54
N ASN A 185 -15.31 -16.91 20.28
CA ASN A 185 -14.17 -17.75 19.86
C ASN A 185 -12.96 -16.94 19.39
N ALA A 186 -13.18 -15.72 18.89
CA ALA A 186 -12.16 -14.84 18.33
C ALA A 186 -12.13 -13.51 19.07
N LEU A 187 -10.93 -12.92 19.21
CA LEU A 187 -10.73 -11.56 19.68
C LEU A 187 -10.03 -10.75 18.57
N LEU A 188 -10.67 -9.68 18.13
CA LEU A 188 -10.15 -8.78 17.10
C LEU A 188 -9.76 -7.44 17.72
N ALA A 189 -8.56 -6.98 17.40
CA ALA A 189 -8.12 -5.61 17.66
C ALA A 189 -8.34 -4.79 16.39
N VAL A 190 -9.27 -3.84 16.45
CA VAL A 190 -9.66 -3.01 15.30
C VAL A 190 -9.34 -1.56 15.58
N ARG A 191 -8.40 -1.00 14.83
CA ARG A 191 -8.11 0.44 14.83
C ARG A 191 -9.11 1.15 13.96
N ARG A 192 -9.77 2.18 14.47
CA ARG A 192 -10.65 3.07 13.72
C ARG A 192 -10.38 4.51 14.10
N ARG A 193 -9.76 5.26 13.18
CA ARG A 193 -9.30 6.64 13.42
C ARG A 193 -8.45 6.71 14.70
N ASP A 194 -8.90 7.46 15.69
CA ASP A 194 -8.27 7.68 17.01
C ASP A 194 -8.68 6.63 18.06
N ARG A 195 -9.43 5.60 17.69
CA ARG A 195 -9.95 4.59 18.62
C ARG A 195 -9.44 3.19 18.34
N LEU A 196 -9.33 2.41 19.42
CA LEU A 196 -9.12 0.97 19.37
C LEU A 196 -10.40 0.27 19.84
N LEU A 197 -10.94 -0.62 19.01
CA LEU A 197 -12.07 -1.47 19.34
C LEU A 197 -11.57 -2.90 19.59
N ALA A 198 -11.98 -3.50 20.69
CA ALA A 198 -11.88 -4.93 20.92
C ALA A 198 -13.20 -5.56 20.50
N ILE A 199 -13.17 -6.53 19.58
CA ILE A 199 -14.37 -7.25 19.16
C ILE A 199 -14.19 -8.74 19.49
N VAL A 200 -15.04 -9.24 20.39
CA VAL A 200 -15.16 -10.69 20.63
C VAL A 200 -16.20 -11.24 19.66
N ALA A 201 -15.83 -12.26 18.89
CA ALA A 201 -16.69 -12.83 17.86
C ALA A 201 -16.84 -14.35 17.96
N GLU A 202 -18.03 -14.88 17.66
CA GLU A 202 -18.21 -16.35 17.55
C GLU A 202 -17.57 -16.89 16.27
N ARG A 203 -17.65 -16.13 15.17
CA ARG A 203 -17.09 -16.51 13.87
C ARG A 203 -16.50 -15.31 13.14
N VAL A 204 -15.47 -15.58 12.32
CA VAL A 204 -14.80 -14.55 11.52
C VAL A 204 -14.64 -15.05 10.08
N VAL A 205 -14.97 -14.18 9.11
CA VAL A 205 -14.66 -14.39 7.69
C VAL A 205 -13.59 -13.40 7.27
N ILE A 206 -12.43 -13.90 6.83
CA ILE A 206 -11.36 -13.11 6.24
C ILE A 206 -11.59 -13.03 4.73
N ALA A 207 -11.86 -11.83 4.26
CA ALA A 207 -12.04 -11.45 2.87
C ALA A 207 -11.10 -10.29 2.49
N THR A 208 -9.90 -10.27 3.09
CA THR A 208 -8.87 -9.22 2.92
C THR A 208 -8.34 -9.09 1.50
N GLY A 209 -8.58 -10.10 0.66
CA GLY A 209 -8.19 -10.10 -0.74
C GLY A 209 -6.69 -10.33 -0.91
N GLY A 210 -6.06 -9.52 -1.76
CA GLY A 210 -4.64 -9.64 -2.05
C GLY A 210 -4.01 -8.32 -2.46
N VAL A 211 -2.70 -8.21 -2.25
CA VAL A 211 -1.88 -7.03 -2.51
C VAL A 211 -1.17 -7.10 -3.86
N SER A 212 -1.10 -5.98 -4.58
CA SER A 212 -0.34 -5.90 -5.83
C SER A 212 1.15 -6.17 -5.60
N GLN A 213 1.71 -7.04 -6.43
CA GLN A 213 3.13 -7.39 -6.38
C GLN A 213 3.97 -6.48 -7.27
N PRO A 214 5.12 -5.97 -6.80
CA PRO A 214 6.10 -5.34 -7.67
C PRO A 214 6.78 -6.40 -8.54
N VAL A 215 7.23 -5.99 -9.73
CA VAL A 215 8.08 -6.83 -10.59
C VAL A 215 9.51 -6.30 -10.51
N PRO A 216 10.52 -7.13 -10.21
CA PRO A 216 11.90 -6.68 -10.09
C PRO A 216 12.50 -6.43 -11.49
N PHE A 217 12.71 -5.16 -11.83
CA PHE A 217 13.49 -4.73 -12.99
C PHE A 217 14.19 -3.40 -12.70
N SER A 218 15.15 -3.01 -13.55
CA SER A 218 15.91 -1.78 -13.32
C SER A 218 15.01 -0.53 -13.40
N GLY A 219 14.98 0.27 -12.33
CA GLY A 219 14.11 1.44 -12.25
C GLY A 219 12.65 1.14 -11.91
N ALA A 220 12.32 -0.08 -11.46
CA ALA A 220 10.99 -0.43 -10.96
C ALA A 220 10.54 0.40 -9.74
N ASP A 221 11.48 1.08 -9.07
CA ASP A 221 11.25 1.94 -7.91
C ASP A 221 11.07 3.43 -8.25
N ARG A 222 11.14 3.79 -9.53
CA ARG A 222 11.01 5.19 -9.98
C ARG A 222 9.58 5.69 -9.81
N PRO A 223 9.39 6.98 -9.46
CA PRO A 223 8.11 7.66 -9.62
C PRO A 223 7.58 7.49 -11.05
N GLY A 224 6.30 7.11 -11.17
CA GLY A 224 5.71 6.74 -12.47
C GLY A 224 5.63 5.23 -12.71
N VAL A 225 6.15 4.39 -11.81
CA VAL A 225 5.84 2.94 -11.78
C VAL A 225 4.76 2.70 -10.72
N TYR A 226 3.61 2.19 -11.15
CA TYR A 226 2.43 2.00 -10.31
C TYR A 226 1.92 0.56 -10.41
N ALA A 227 1.21 0.09 -9.39
CA ALA A 227 0.38 -1.09 -9.51
C ALA A 227 -0.89 -0.76 -10.33
N ALA A 228 -1.21 -1.58 -11.31
CA ALA A 228 -2.38 -1.36 -12.18
C ALA A 228 -3.69 -1.33 -11.37
N ARG A 229 -3.87 -2.25 -10.41
CA ARG A 229 -5.02 -2.25 -9.49
C ARG A 229 -5.12 -0.96 -8.67
N GLY A 230 -3.98 -0.40 -8.25
CA GLY A 230 -3.96 0.86 -7.50
C GLY A 230 -4.38 2.07 -8.37
N LEU A 231 -4.09 2.06 -9.66
CA LEU A 231 -4.58 3.07 -10.60
C LEU A 231 -6.10 3.01 -10.80
N LEU A 232 -6.73 1.86 -10.59
CA LEU A 232 -8.18 1.71 -10.64
C LEU A 232 -8.89 2.36 -9.45
N THR A 233 -8.22 2.47 -8.29
CA THR A 233 -8.78 3.09 -7.08
C THR A 233 -8.38 4.55 -6.92
N LEU A 234 -7.37 5.01 -7.66
CA LEU A 234 -6.90 6.40 -7.62
C LEU A 234 -7.96 7.36 -8.20
N GLY A 235 -8.33 8.40 -7.44
CA GLY A 235 -9.23 9.46 -7.91
C GLY A 235 -8.60 10.44 -8.91
N ALA A 236 -7.27 10.43 -9.03
CA ALA A 236 -6.49 11.19 -9.99
C ALA A 236 -6.13 10.38 -11.23
N ARG A 237 -5.71 11.08 -12.29
CA ARG A 237 -5.19 10.47 -13.51
C ARG A 237 -3.68 10.66 -13.57
N VAL A 238 -2.94 9.62 -13.93
CA VAL A 238 -1.47 9.68 -14.11
C VAL A 238 -1.13 9.59 -15.60
N GLY A 239 -1.12 10.74 -16.26
CA GLY A 239 -0.89 10.82 -17.70
C GLY A 239 -1.99 10.16 -18.54
N ARG A 240 -1.68 9.88 -19.80
CA ARG A 240 -2.62 9.36 -20.80
C ARG A 240 -2.21 7.99 -21.32
N GLU A 241 -0.91 7.80 -21.53
CA GLU A 241 -0.33 6.61 -22.16
C GLU A 241 0.41 5.76 -21.13
N LEU A 242 -0.02 4.51 -20.94
CA LEU A 242 0.56 3.57 -20.01
C LEU A 242 1.32 2.45 -20.73
N ALA A 243 2.45 2.03 -20.16
CA ALA A 243 3.02 0.73 -20.45
C ALA A 243 2.51 -0.28 -19.41
N LEU A 244 1.59 -1.17 -19.82
CA LEU A 244 1.02 -2.19 -18.94
C LEU A 244 1.93 -3.43 -18.96
N VAL A 245 2.55 -3.73 -17.83
CA VAL A 245 3.47 -4.88 -17.67
C VAL A 245 2.72 -6.01 -16.98
N GLY A 246 2.50 -7.11 -17.68
CA GLY A 246 1.80 -8.27 -17.15
C GLY A 246 1.17 -9.14 -18.23
N GLU A 247 0.74 -10.33 -17.84
CA GLU A 247 0.08 -11.29 -18.73
C GLU A 247 -1.03 -12.06 -18.00
N GLY A 248 -1.88 -12.75 -18.77
CA GLY A 248 -2.96 -13.56 -18.23
C GLY A 248 -4.18 -12.77 -17.77
N LYS A 249 -5.01 -13.41 -16.93
CA LYS A 249 -6.34 -12.92 -16.55
C LYS A 249 -6.31 -11.57 -15.84
N GLU A 250 -5.35 -11.38 -14.94
CA GLU A 250 -5.24 -10.13 -14.17
C GLU A 250 -4.82 -8.96 -15.06
N ALA A 251 -3.85 -9.16 -15.97
CA ALA A 251 -3.44 -8.14 -16.93
C ALA A 251 -4.58 -7.75 -17.85
N ASN A 252 -5.35 -8.73 -18.37
CA ASN A 252 -6.51 -8.46 -19.21
C ASN A 252 -7.59 -7.66 -18.47
N ARG A 253 -7.90 -8.04 -17.22
CA ARG A 253 -8.87 -7.33 -16.38
C ARG A 253 -8.44 -5.90 -16.10
N CYS A 254 -7.17 -5.71 -15.73
CA CYS A 254 -6.61 -4.38 -15.49
C CYS A 254 -6.60 -3.52 -16.76
N ALA A 255 -6.21 -4.10 -17.90
CA ALA A 255 -6.21 -3.41 -19.19
C ALA A 255 -7.62 -2.93 -19.56
N GLU A 256 -8.62 -3.79 -19.45
CA GLU A 256 -10.00 -3.43 -19.76
C GLU A 256 -10.52 -2.33 -18.82
N ALA A 257 -10.30 -2.47 -17.51
CA ALA A 257 -10.75 -1.49 -16.53
C ALA A 257 -10.05 -0.13 -16.66
N LEU A 258 -8.74 -0.12 -16.97
CA LEU A 258 -8.00 1.12 -17.22
C LEU A 258 -8.41 1.77 -18.55
N SER A 259 -8.74 0.98 -19.57
CA SER A 259 -9.23 1.47 -20.86
C SER A 259 -10.57 2.19 -20.71
N ARG A 260 -11.48 1.63 -19.89
CA ARG A 260 -12.74 2.31 -19.52
C ARG A 260 -12.54 3.64 -18.77
N ARG A 261 -11.39 3.81 -18.11
CA ARG A 261 -10.97 5.07 -17.48
C ARG A 261 -10.23 6.01 -18.45
N GLY A 262 -10.16 5.64 -19.74
CA GLY A 262 -9.62 6.45 -20.82
C GLY A 262 -8.11 6.35 -21.02
N TYR A 263 -7.41 5.41 -20.39
CA TYR A 263 -5.98 5.20 -20.63
C TYR A 263 -5.73 4.50 -21.97
N GLU A 264 -4.72 4.97 -22.71
CA GLU A 264 -4.15 4.27 -23.85
C GLU A 264 -3.00 3.39 -23.35
N MET A 265 -2.90 2.16 -23.84
CA MET A 265 -1.95 1.18 -23.29
C MET A 265 -1.18 0.43 -24.36
N ALA A 266 0.13 0.32 -24.13
CA ALA A 266 0.96 -0.71 -24.76
C ALA A 266 1.16 -1.85 -23.75
N VAL A 267 0.63 -3.04 -24.07
CA VAL A 267 0.80 -4.23 -23.23
C VAL A 267 2.17 -4.85 -23.49
N ILE A 268 2.91 -5.07 -22.41
CA ILE A 268 4.25 -5.67 -22.40
C ILE A 268 4.13 -7.00 -21.68
N PRO A 269 4.20 -8.13 -22.40
CA PRO A 269 4.26 -9.44 -21.77
C PRO A 269 5.61 -9.60 -21.07
N GLY A 270 5.59 -10.25 -19.90
CA GLY A 270 6.80 -10.52 -19.11
C GLY A 270 7.46 -9.29 -18.48
N VAL A 271 8.68 -9.49 -17.98
CA VAL A 271 9.43 -8.48 -17.22
C VAL A 271 10.22 -7.56 -18.18
N PRO A 272 10.05 -6.23 -18.11
CA PRO A 272 10.84 -5.31 -18.92
C PRO A 272 12.30 -5.26 -18.44
N ARG A 273 13.20 -4.78 -19.29
CA ARG A 273 14.62 -4.62 -18.93
C ARG A 273 14.81 -3.45 -17.95
N ARG A 274 14.20 -2.30 -18.24
CA ARG A 274 14.31 -1.08 -17.41
C ARG A 274 13.22 -0.05 -17.67
N ALA A 275 12.87 0.73 -16.65
CA ALA A 275 12.16 2.00 -16.80
C ALA A 275 13.14 3.19 -16.81
N LEU A 276 12.80 4.21 -17.60
CA LEU A 276 13.64 5.37 -17.91
C LEU A 276 12.94 6.67 -17.55
N GLY A 277 13.70 7.66 -17.09
CA GLY A 277 13.19 8.98 -16.67
C GLY A 277 12.88 9.07 -15.17
N ASN A 278 12.69 10.29 -14.69
CA ASN A 278 12.16 10.55 -13.35
C ASN A 278 11.25 11.81 -13.39
N PRO A 279 9.92 11.66 -13.38
CA PRO A 279 9.17 10.39 -13.40
C PRO A 279 9.40 9.60 -14.69
N VAL A 280 8.94 8.35 -14.72
CA VAL A 280 9.06 7.47 -15.90
C VAL A 280 8.53 8.16 -17.16
N LYS A 281 9.26 7.99 -18.28
CA LYS A 281 8.93 8.49 -19.63
C LYS A 281 9.00 7.41 -20.72
N ALA A 282 9.65 6.29 -20.42
CA ALA A 282 9.74 5.15 -21.31
C ALA A 282 10.11 3.88 -20.55
N VAL A 283 9.86 2.75 -21.19
CA VAL A 283 10.31 1.43 -20.75
C VAL A 283 10.99 0.70 -21.90
N ASP A 284 12.13 0.07 -21.64
CA ASP A 284 12.80 -0.82 -22.59
C ASP A 284 12.34 -2.25 -22.30
N THR A 285 11.70 -2.89 -23.28
CA THR A 285 11.21 -4.27 -23.20
C THR A 285 12.38 -5.27 -23.19
N ALA A 286 12.12 -6.52 -22.78
CA ALA A 286 13.12 -7.59 -22.85
C ALA A 286 13.67 -7.81 -24.28
N GLY A 287 12.83 -7.65 -25.30
CA GLY A 287 13.21 -7.73 -26.72
C GLY A 287 13.94 -6.50 -27.28
N GLY A 288 14.34 -5.53 -26.44
CA GLY A 288 15.12 -4.36 -26.86
C GLY A 288 14.31 -3.22 -27.48
N LYS A 289 12.99 -3.38 -27.66
CA LYS A 289 12.10 -2.29 -28.10
C LYS A 289 11.88 -1.29 -26.96
N ARG A 290 12.00 0.00 -27.27
CA ARG A 290 11.61 1.11 -26.39
C ARG A 290 10.14 1.50 -26.61
N ILE A 291 9.39 1.64 -25.52
CA ILE A 291 8.01 2.10 -25.52
C ILE A 291 7.96 3.40 -24.71
N ARG A 292 7.54 4.50 -25.34
CA ARG A 292 7.26 5.77 -24.63
C ARG A 292 5.94 5.63 -23.89
N CYS A 293 5.88 6.18 -22.68
CA CYS A 293 4.70 6.16 -21.82
C CYS A 293 4.82 7.26 -20.77
N ASP A 294 3.69 7.70 -20.23
CA ASP A 294 3.64 8.61 -19.09
C ASP A 294 3.85 7.88 -17.76
N ALA A 295 3.50 6.60 -17.71
CA ALA A 295 3.69 5.74 -16.55
C ALA A 295 3.73 4.25 -16.94
N VAL A 296 4.30 3.44 -16.05
CA VAL A 296 4.30 1.98 -16.12
C VAL A 296 3.27 1.45 -15.13
N ALA A 297 2.37 0.58 -15.58
CA ALA A 297 1.35 -0.07 -14.76
C ALA A 297 1.66 -1.57 -14.63
N ILE A 298 1.99 -2.02 -13.43
CA ILE A 298 2.31 -3.41 -13.11
C ILE A 298 1.02 -4.18 -12.80
N ALA A 299 0.70 -5.17 -13.64
CA ALA A 299 -0.51 -5.98 -13.54
C ALA A 299 -0.17 -7.45 -13.29
N GLN A 300 0.39 -7.72 -12.11
CA GLN A 300 0.64 -9.08 -11.62
C GLN A 300 -0.54 -9.60 -10.81
N PRO A 301 -0.80 -10.91 -10.82
CA PRO A 301 -1.70 -11.54 -9.86
C PRO A 301 -1.37 -11.08 -8.43
N PRO A 302 -2.37 -10.66 -7.64
CA PRO A 302 -2.10 -10.17 -6.30
C PRO A 302 -1.68 -11.29 -5.36
N ALA A 303 -0.75 -10.99 -4.44
CA ALA A 303 -0.39 -11.89 -3.36
C ALA A 303 -1.55 -11.99 -2.35
N PRO A 304 -2.01 -13.19 -1.97
CA PRO A 304 -3.02 -13.36 -0.92
C PRO A 304 -2.58 -12.73 0.42
N LEU A 305 -3.45 -11.90 1.01
CA LEU A 305 -3.23 -11.26 2.33
C LEU A 305 -3.63 -12.20 3.47
N HIS A 306 -2.82 -13.25 3.66
CA HIS A 306 -3.05 -14.38 4.53
C HIS A 306 -2.67 -14.14 6.00
N GLU A 307 -1.96 -13.04 6.30
CA GLU A 307 -1.26 -12.80 7.57
C GLU A 307 -2.22 -12.76 8.78
N LEU A 308 -3.42 -12.18 8.63
CA LEU A 308 -4.43 -12.19 9.70
C LEU A 308 -4.92 -13.61 9.99
N ALA A 309 -5.10 -14.45 8.96
CA ALA A 309 -5.59 -15.80 9.16
C ALA A 309 -4.50 -16.71 9.75
N THR A 310 -3.26 -16.60 9.25
CA THR A 310 -2.15 -17.44 9.71
C THR A 310 -1.66 -17.06 11.10
N SER A 311 -1.69 -15.78 11.48
CA SER A 311 -1.43 -15.36 12.86
C SER A 311 -2.42 -15.94 13.88
N ALA A 312 -3.65 -16.26 13.43
CA ALA A 312 -4.66 -16.95 14.21
C ALA A 312 -4.58 -18.49 14.14
N GLY A 313 -3.60 -19.05 13.42
CA GLY A 313 -3.38 -20.50 13.30
C GLY A 313 -4.02 -21.17 12.08
N ALA A 314 -4.60 -20.42 11.14
CA ALA A 314 -5.02 -20.99 9.85
C ALA A 314 -3.81 -21.43 9.04
N GLN A 315 -3.93 -22.53 8.29
CA GLN A 315 -2.89 -22.97 7.38
C GLN A 315 -2.95 -22.21 6.05
N ALA A 316 -1.79 -21.93 5.47
CA ALA A 316 -1.63 -21.45 4.11
C ALA A 316 -0.73 -22.41 3.33
N HIS A 317 -0.89 -22.47 2.01
CA HIS A 317 -0.06 -23.31 1.14
C HIS A 317 0.53 -22.47 0.02
N PHE A 318 1.72 -22.82 -0.46
CA PHE A 318 2.34 -22.13 -1.58
C PHE A 318 1.77 -22.63 -2.91
N ASP A 319 1.32 -21.73 -3.78
CA ASP A 319 0.72 -22.05 -5.10
C ASP A 319 1.54 -21.52 -6.28
N GLY A 320 2.72 -20.94 -6.02
CA GLY A 320 3.55 -20.28 -7.03
C GLY A 320 3.29 -18.78 -7.18
N ALA A 321 2.08 -18.31 -6.85
CA ALA A 321 1.70 -16.89 -6.88
C ALA A 321 1.72 -16.24 -5.48
N GLY A 322 1.63 -17.05 -4.42
CA GLY A 322 1.76 -16.61 -3.03
C GLY A 322 1.38 -17.71 -2.05
N PHE A 323 0.81 -17.30 -0.91
CA PHE A 323 0.42 -18.19 0.18
C PHE A 323 -1.09 -18.05 0.46
N PRO A 324 -1.98 -18.51 -0.43
CA PRO A 324 -3.41 -18.54 -0.13
C PRO A 324 -3.73 -19.34 1.13
N VAL A 325 -4.69 -18.84 1.92
CA VAL A 325 -5.25 -19.55 3.07
C VAL A 325 -5.94 -20.82 2.59
N GLN A 326 -5.56 -21.96 3.16
CA GLN A 326 -6.14 -23.24 2.85
C GLN A 326 -7.58 -23.30 3.36
N THR A 327 -8.50 -23.63 2.46
CA THR A 327 -9.93 -23.76 2.79
C THR A 327 -10.57 -24.95 2.11
N ASP A 328 -11.65 -25.48 2.69
CA ASP A 328 -12.56 -26.39 2.00
C ASP A 328 -13.42 -25.63 0.95
N ALA A 329 -14.35 -26.35 0.30
CA ALA A 329 -15.25 -25.77 -0.69
C ALA A 329 -16.15 -24.67 -0.10
N GLU A 330 -16.51 -24.78 1.18
CA GLU A 330 -17.37 -23.85 1.90
C GLU A 330 -16.62 -22.67 2.56
N GLY A 331 -15.28 -22.64 2.46
CA GLY A 331 -14.44 -21.57 3.00
C GLY A 331 -13.98 -21.79 4.43
N ARG A 332 -14.15 -22.99 5.00
CA ARG A 332 -13.65 -23.31 6.36
C ARG A 332 -12.13 -23.46 6.35
N THR A 333 -11.47 -22.92 7.36
CA THR A 333 -10.02 -23.08 7.55
C THR A 333 -9.71 -24.23 8.52
N SER A 334 -8.43 -24.46 8.82
CA SER A 334 -8.01 -25.37 9.91
C SER A 334 -8.42 -24.90 11.31
N VAL A 335 -8.85 -23.64 11.45
CA VAL A 335 -9.37 -23.06 12.70
C VAL A 335 -10.89 -23.02 12.61
N SER A 336 -11.58 -23.69 13.54
CA SER A 336 -13.01 -24.00 13.44
C SER A 336 -13.94 -22.78 13.39
N TRP A 337 -13.52 -21.66 13.99
CA TRP A 337 -14.28 -20.40 14.02
C TRP A 337 -13.86 -19.41 12.91
N LEU A 338 -12.86 -19.75 12.10
CA LEU A 338 -12.27 -18.87 11.10
C LEU A 338 -12.52 -19.41 9.68
N PHE A 339 -12.99 -18.50 8.83
CA PHE A 339 -13.32 -18.76 7.43
C PHE A 339 -12.53 -17.80 6.53
N ALA A 340 -12.29 -18.18 5.28
CA ALA A 340 -11.64 -17.31 4.30
C ALA A 340 -12.31 -17.37 2.92
N ALA A 341 -12.44 -16.21 2.28
CA ALA A 341 -13.17 -16.06 1.03
C ALA A 341 -12.48 -15.10 0.05
N GLY A 342 -12.57 -15.41 -1.26
CA GLY A 342 -11.96 -14.63 -2.33
C GLY A 342 -10.44 -14.82 -2.43
N THR A 343 -9.74 -13.79 -2.91
CA THR A 343 -8.31 -13.86 -3.26
C THR A 343 -7.41 -14.31 -2.11
N VAL A 344 -7.75 -13.97 -0.86
CA VAL A 344 -6.99 -14.43 0.32
C VAL A 344 -6.93 -15.95 0.44
N ALA A 345 -7.96 -16.65 -0.07
CA ALA A 345 -8.04 -18.11 -0.11
C ALA A 345 -7.66 -18.70 -1.49
N GLY A 346 -7.04 -17.91 -2.37
CA GLY A 346 -6.70 -18.34 -3.74
C GLY A 346 -7.92 -18.53 -4.64
N LYS A 347 -9.11 -18.07 -4.20
CA LYS A 347 -10.36 -18.19 -4.94
C LYS A 347 -10.60 -16.94 -5.77
N PRO A 348 -11.31 -17.03 -6.91
CA PRO A 348 -11.65 -15.86 -7.70
C PRO A 348 -12.40 -14.83 -6.83
N PRO A 349 -12.26 -13.52 -7.12
CA PRO A 349 -13.06 -12.50 -6.47
C PRO A 349 -14.53 -12.85 -6.65
N LEU A 350 -15.26 -12.95 -5.53
CA LEU A 350 -16.67 -13.27 -5.55
C LEU A 350 -17.44 -12.14 -6.23
N ALA A 351 -18.34 -12.48 -7.13
CA ALA A 351 -19.38 -11.53 -7.51
C ALA A 351 -20.26 -11.25 -6.27
N SER A 352 -20.83 -10.05 -6.19
CA SER A 352 -21.81 -9.70 -5.15
C SER A 352 -22.91 -10.78 -5.11
N GLY A 353 -22.89 -11.66 -4.09
CA GLY A 353 -23.87 -12.74 -3.92
C GLY A 353 -23.33 -14.18 -3.97
N GLU A 354 -22.05 -14.42 -4.30
CA GLU A 354 -21.50 -15.79 -4.35
C GLU A 354 -21.04 -16.35 -2.98
N SER A 355 -21.22 -17.66 -2.81
CA SER A 355 -21.47 -18.33 -1.53
C SER A 355 -20.27 -18.74 -0.68
N THR A 356 -19.03 -18.35 -1.04
CA THR A 356 -17.81 -18.90 -0.41
C THR A 356 -17.53 -18.44 1.03
N GLY A 357 -18.48 -17.75 1.67
CA GLY A 357 -18.50 -17.50 3.12
C GLY A 357 -19.82 -17.89 3.81
N SER A 358 -20.78 -18.47 3.07
CA SER A 358 -22.13 -18.77 3.59
C SER A 358 -22.15 -19.80 4.72
N ALA A 359 -21.11 -20.65 4.82
CA ALA A 359 -20.98 -21.59 5.92
C ALA A 359 -20.74 -20.89 7.26
N ALA A 360 -20.19 -19.67 7.28
CA ALA A 360 -20.06 -18.91 8.51
C ALA A 360 -21.43 -18.48 9.08
N CYS A 361 -22.47 -18.42 8.23
CA CYS A 361 -23.83 -18.05 8.62
C CYS A 361 -24.71 -19.22 9.10
N ARG A 362 -24.25 -20.48 8.94
CA ARG A 362 -24.99 -21.70 9.29
C ARG A 362 -24.51 -22.27 10.62
#